data_AF-A0A086D6Y8-F1
#
_entry.id   AF-A0A086D6Y8-F1
#
_cell.length_a   1.000
_cell.length_b   1.000
_cell.length_c   1.000
_cell.angle_alpha   90.00
_cell.angle_beta   90.00
_cell.angle_gamma   90.00
#
_symmetry.space_group_name_H-M   'P 1'
#
loop_
_entity.id
_entity.type
_entity.pdbx_description
1 polymer ?
#
loop_
_entity_poly.entity_id
_entity_poly.type
_entity_poly.pdbx_seq_one_letter_code
_entity_poly.pdbx_strand_id
1 'polypeptide(L)'
;MRFNRRDRKVYAWSQDMGVVTMNWDDIQFYTSEATKSQDRRGMSREEIRGYVRDSNGNMLYHLVFFKYEGLKGMKGVLEIWELVRRYMEEPDGYIQAYQVDQRLLDLDGKRESFIHSLIQAKQVLADSRAVQLILAPAVMWAGTGRLIAKWTCRVPRWPEWVEEKCRVDPNDPYVRNRHNERPLSAKEILWPLFCFLLGWAEVLAILYFCFRGYV
;
A
#
# COMPACT_ATOMS: atom_id res chain seq x y z
N MET A 1 8.13 5.08 -1.13
CA MET A 1 9.36 5.54 -0.44
C MET A 1 10.33 4.37 -0.33
N ARG A 2 11.63 4.61 -0.17
CA ARG A 2 12.64 3.62 0.18
C ARG A 2 13.36 4.07 1.45
N PHE A 3 13.51 3.14 2.38
CA PHE A 3 14.22 3.35 3.63
C PHE A 3 15.56 2.62 3.54
N ASN A 4 16.66 3.34 3.73
CA ASN A 4 18.00 2.77 3.77
C ASN A 4 18.51 2.87 5.22
N ARG A 5 18.52 1.74 5.92
CA ARG A 5 18.98 1.66 7.31
C ARG A 5 20.49 1.91 7.45
N ARG A 6 21.31 1.51 6.47
CA ARG A 6 22.78 1.58 6.56
C ARG A 6 23.25 3.03 6.58
N ASP A 7 22.66 3.85 5.71
CA ASP A 7 22.97 5.28 5.63
C ASP A 7 22.03 6.14 6.48
N ARG A 8 21.02 5.54 7.12
CA ARG A 8 19.91 6.22 7.80
C ARG A 8 19.24 7.28 6.90
N LYS A 9 18.94 6.93 5.65
CA LYS A 9 18.31 7.83 4.67
C LYS A 9 16.97 7.33 4.17
N VAL A 10 16.11 8.27 3.79
CA VAL A 10 14.82 8.02 3.16
C VAL A 10 14.77 8.68 1.80
N TYR A 11 14.43 7.89 0.79
CA TYR A 11 14.20 8.36 -0.58
C TYR A 11 12.70 8.33 -0.87
N ALA A 12 12.13 9.47 -1.28
CA ALA A 12 10.70 9.58 -1.56
C ALA A 12 10.45 10.26 -2.90
N TRP A 13 9.37 9.87 -3.58
CA TRP A 13 8.87 10.61 -4.72
C TRP A 13 8.03 11.78 -4.21
N SER A 14 8.46 12.99 -4.53
CA SER A 14 7.67 14.21 -4.38
C SER A 14 6.85 14.46 -5.65
N GLN A 15 5.66 15.02 -5.52
CA GLN A 15 4.79 15.31 -6.68
C GLN A 15 5.43 16.33 -7.64
N ASP A 16 6.19 17.28 -7.09
CA ASP A 16 6.72 18.42 -7.86
C ASP A 16 8.25 18.42 -7.99
N MET A 17 8.96 17.76 -7.07
CA MET A 17 10.43 17.87 -6.94
C MET A 17 11.20 16.62 -7.38
N GLY A 18 10.54 15.64 -8.00
CA GLY A 18 11.17 14.36 -8.35
C GLY A 18 11.50 13.53 -7.12
N VAL A 19 12.69 12.94 -7.06
CA VAL A 19 13.12 12.13 -5.90
C VAL A 19 13.81 13.01 -4.86
N VAL A 20 13.23 13.08 -3.67
CA VAL A 20 13.79 13.78 -2.52
C VAL A 20 14.56 12.80 -1.62
N THR A 21 15.66 13.27 -1.05
CA THR A 21 16.48 12.54 -0.07
C THR A 21 16.39 13.25 1.26
N MET A 22 16.07 12.50 2.32
CA MET A 22 15.98 13.00 3.69
C MET A 22 16.86 12.12 4.60
N ASN A 23 17.54 12.73 5.56
CA ASN A 23 18.16 11.95 6.64
C ASN A 23 17.06 11.54 7.62
N TRP A 24 17.08 10.29 8.08
CA TRP A 24 16.09 9.76 9.02
C TRP A 24 16.03 10.59 10.31
N ASP A 25 17.18 10.98 10.82
CA ASP A 25 17.32 11.69 12.10
C ASP A 25 16.82 13.15 12.05
N ASP A 26 16.69 13.72 10.85
CA ASP A 26 16.17 15.08 10.66
C ASP A 26 14.64 15.11 10.49
N ILE A 27 14.00 13.94 10.35
CA ILE A 27 12.56 13.86 10.12
C ILE A 27 11.81 13.94 11.45
N GLN A 28 10.95 14.95 11.56
CA GLN A 28 10.02 15.08 12.67
C GLN A 28 8.70 14.43 12.29
N PHE A 29 8.38 13.32 12.96
CA PHE A 29 7.14 12.59 12.76
C PHE A 29 6.03 13.09 13.66
N TYR A 30 4.83 13.16 13.12
CA TYR A 30 3.63 13.49 13.88
C TYR A 30 2.42 12.74 13.33
N THR A 31 1.47 12.43 14.21
CA THR A 31 0.19 11.84 13.82
C THR A 31 -0.74 12.93 13.31
N SER A 32 -1.39 12.66 12.19
CA SER A 32 -2.46 13.49 11.65
C SER A 32 -3.74 12.67 11.69
N GLU A 33 -4.73 13.19 12.40
CA GLU A 33 -6.09 12.68 12.39
C GLU A 33 -6.97 13.73 11.70
N ALA A 34 -7.39 13.44 10.47
CA ALA A 34 -8.49 14.22 9.89
C ALA A 34 -9.80 13.70 10.47
N THR A 35 -10.49 14.53 11.26
CA THR A 35 -11.82 14.21 11.80
C THR A 35 -12.76 13.85 10.65
N LYS A 36 -13.58 12.79 10.82
CA LYS A 36 -14.54 12.28 9.81
C LYS A 36 -15.44 13.36 9.19
N SER A 37 -15.67 14.49 9.88
CA SER A 37 -16.48 15.62 9.42
C SER A 37 -15.82 16.50 8.34
N GLN A 38 -14.50 16.41 8.13
CA GLN A 38 -13.78 17.22 7.14
C GLN A 38 -13.50 16.48 5.82
N ASP A 39 -13.64 15.16 5.77
CA ASP A 39 -13.51 14.42 4.52
C ASP A 39 -14.88 14.34 3.83
N ARG A 40 -14.96 14.80 2.57
CA ARG A 40 -16.16 14.66 1.71
C ARG A 40 -16.66 13.22 1.58
N ARG A 41 -15.82 12.24 1.95
CA ARG A 41 -16.09 10.80 1.92
C ARG A 41 -16.42 10.18 3.29
N GLY A 42 -16.40 10.95 4.39
CA GLY A 42 -16.75 10.46 5.74
C GLY A 42 -15.74 9.49 6.38
N MET A 43 -14.54 9.36 5.81
CA MET A 43 -13.50 8.44 6.28
C MET A 43 -12.51 9.19 7.18
N SER A 44 -12.12 8.63 8.34
CA SER A 44 -11.00 9.20 9.11
C SER A 44 -9.71 8.95 8.34
N ARG A 45 -8.91 10.00 8.17
CA ARG A 45 -7.53 9.85 7.66
C ARG A 45 -6.61 9.85 8.86
N GLU A 46 -6.37 8.67 9.39
CA GLU A 46 -5.32 8.43 10.37
C GLU A 46 -4.04 8.15 9.60
N GLU A 47 -3.10 9.07 9.69
CA GLU A 47 -1.87 9.07 8.90
C GLU A 47 -0.70 9.47 9.80
N ILE A 48 0.48 8.91 9.55
CA ILE A 48 1.73 9.45 10.09
C ILE A 48 2.40 10.27 9.00
N ARG A 49 2.63 11.52 9.34
CA ARG A 49 3.28 12.50 8.48
C ARG A 49 4.65 12.84 9.05
N GLY A 50 5.57 13.13 8.17
CA GLY A 50 6.92 13.55 8.52
C GLY A 50 7.23 14.85 7.81
N TYR A 51 7.93 15.74 8.51
CA TYR A 51 8.49 16.93 7.89
C TYR A 51 9.94 17.13 8.28
N VAL A 52 10.66 17.81 7.40
CA VAL A 52 12.06 18.22 7.61
C VAL A 52 12.11 19.74 7.52
N ARG A 53 12.82 20.37 8.47
CA ARG A 53 13.02 21.82 8.48
C ARG A 53 14.44 22.16 8.04
N ASP A 54 14.58 23.31 7.40
CA ASP A 54 15.87 23.96 7.14
C ASP A 54 16.46 24.56 8.42
N SER A 55 17.74 24.94 8.39
CA SER A 55 18.40 25.67 9.49
C SER A 55 17.68 26.97 9.87
N ASN A 56 16.94 27.55 8.91
CA ASN A 56 16.13 28.75 9.10
C ASN A 56 14.72 28.48 9.67
N GLY A 57 14.38 27.22 9.97
CA GLY A 57 13.08 26.81 10.49
C GLY A 57 11.97 26.64 9.44
N ASN A 58 12.26 26.89 8.16
CA ASN A 58 11.33 26.69 7.06
C ASN A 58 11.11 25.20 6.79
N MET A 59 9.88 24.77 6.49
CA MET A 59 9.62 23.38 6.10
C MET A 59 10.13 23.12 4.68
N LEU A 60 11.12 22.25 4.53
CA LEU A 60 11.67 21.81 3.25
C LEU A 60 10.79 20.72 2.62
N TYR A 61 10.43 19.74 3.43
CA TYR A 61 9.66 18.58 2.98
C TYR A 61 8.51 18.32 3.93
N HIS A 62 7.35 17.99 3.38
CA HIS A 62 6.17 17.58 4.11
C HIS A 62 5.54 16.40 3.36
N LEU A 63 5.61 15.21 3.94
CA LEU A 63 5.22 13.98 3.27
C LEU A 63 4.34 13.11 4.16
N VAL A 64 3.41 12.41 3.54
CA VAL A 64 2.65 11.32 4.18
C VAL A 64 3.49 10.05 4.07
N PHE A 65 3.93 9.51 5.21
CA PHE A 65 4.78 8.32 5.25
C PHE A 65 3.92 7.05 5.30
N PHE A 66 2.98 7.03 6.24
CA PHE A 66 2.14 5.86 6.49
C PHE A 66 0.68 6.26 6.51
N LYS A 67 -0.11 5.51 5.76
CA LYS A 67 -1.55 5.59 5.73
C LYS A 67 -2.10 4.18 5.85
N TYR A 68 -3.11 4.01 6.70
CA TYR A 68 -3.82 2.76 6.84
C TYR A 68 -5.26 2.94 6.39
N GLU A 69 -5.67 2.17 5.39
CA GLU A 69 -7.04 2.14 4.90
C GLU A 69 -7.67 0.82 5.33
N GLY A 70 -8.24 0.79 6.54
CA GLY A 70 -8.90 -0.38 7.10
C GLY A 70 -9.47 -0.12 8.49
N LEU A 71 -10.09 -1.13 9.10
CA LEU A 71 -10.84 -0.97 10.36
C LEU A 71 -9.97 -0.73 11.59
N LYS A 72 -8.66 -1.04 11.53
CA LYS A 72 -7.72 -0.81 12.63
C LYS A 72 -7.39 0.67 12.87
N GLY A 73 -7.69 1.55 11.91
CA GLY A 73 -7.43 2.98 12.04
C GLY A 73 -5.98 3.31 12.41
N MET A 74 -5.77 4.24 13.35
CA MET A 74 -4.44 4.68 13.81
C MET A 74 -3.60 3.52 14.36
N LYS A 75 -4.21 2.50 14.96
CA LYS A 75 -3.48 1.32 15.43
C LYS A 75 -2.78 0.60 14.28
N GLY A 76 -3.43 0.49 13.11
CA GLY A 76 -2.81 -0.11 11.92
C GLY A 76 -1.67 0.75 11.38
N VAL A 77 -1.80 2.08 11.45
CA VAL A 77 -0.71 3.02 11.08
C VAL A 77 0.49 2.86 12.02
N LEU A 78 0.24 2.76 13.33
CA LEU A 78 1.27 2.60 14.35
C LEU A 78 1.98 1.24 14.26
N GLU A 79 1.27 0.16 13.88
CA GLU A 79 1.89 -1.14 13.62
C GLU A 79 2.93 -1.05 12.47
N ILE A 80 2.59 -0.34 11.39
CA ILE A 80 3.52 -0.12 10.26
C ILE A 80 4.66 0.81 10.67
N TRP A 81 4.37 1.85 11.43
CA TRP A 81 5.38 2.76 11.96
C TRP A 81 6.40 2.03 12.81
N GLU A 82 5.96 1.19 13.75
CA GLU A 82 6.86 0.46 14.64
C GLU A 82 7.75 -0.52 13.86
N LEU A 83 7.22 -1.15 12.81
CA LEU A 83 8.03 -1.96 11.88
C LEU A 83 9.16 -1.14 11.24
N VAL A 84 8.85 0.04 10.71
CA VAL A 84 9.85 0.89 10.04
C VAL A 84 10.82 1.53 11.04
N ARG A 85 10.31 1.99 12.19
CA ARG A 85 11.14 2.56 13.25
C ARG A 85 12.17 1.54 13.73
N ARG A 86 11.75 0.31 14.04
CA ARG A 86 12.67 -0.79 14.40
C ARG A 86 13.69 -1.03 13.29
N TYR A 87 13.23 -1.16 12.05
CA TYR A 87 14.11 -1.37 10.90
C TYR A 87 15.20 -0.29 10.74
N MET A 88 14.86 0.97 11.04
CA MET A 88 15.77 2.12 10.89
C MET A 88 16.64 2.38 12.12
N GLU A 89 16.14 2.11 13.34
CA GLU A 89 16.78 2.52 14.59
C GLU A 89 17.45 1.38 15.35
N GLU A 90 16.88 0.17 15.33
CA GLU A 90 17.38 -0.94 16.12
C GLU A 90 18.50 -1.70 15.39
N PRO A 91 19.57 -2.09 16.10
CA PRO A 91 20.66 -2.87 15.50
C PRO A 91 20.19 -4.16 14.83
N ASP A 92 19.22 -4.86 15.43
CA ASP A 92 18.62 -6.12 14.99
C ASP A 92 17.26 -5.94 14.30
N GLY A 93 16.82 -4.69 14.07
CA GLY A 93 15.49 -4.41 13.54
C GLY A 93 15.23 -4.98 12.14
N TYR A 94 16.27 -5.22 11.34
CA TYR A 94 16.15 -5.90 10.04
C TYR A 94 15.76 -7.38 10.18
N ILE A 95 16.20 -8.05 11.24
CA ILE A 95 15.81 -9.44 11.54
C ILE A 95 14.37 -9.47 12.01
N GLN A 96 13.98 -8.56 12.90
CA GLN A 96 12.61 -8.44 13.37
C GLN A 96 11.65 -8.15 12.21
N ALA A 97 12.02 -7.22 11.32
CA ALA A 97 11.23 -6.90 10.13
C ALA A 97 11.11 -8.08 9.16
N TYR A 98 12.16 -8.92 9.05
CA TYR A 98 12.11 -10.15 8.26
C TYR A 98 11.14 -11.19 8.85
N GLN A 99 11.03 -11.26 10.18
CA GLN A 99 10.14 -12.20 10.88
C GLN A 99 8.66 -11.81 10.84
N VAL A 100 8.33 -10.54 10.58
CA VAL A 100 6.94 -10.09 10.50
C VAL A 100 6.26 -10.72 9.28
N ASP A 101 5.18 -11.47 9.48
CA ASP A 101 4.38 -12.06 8.38
C ASP A 101 3.49 -11.02 7.69
N GLN A 102 4.11 -9.99 7.11
CA GLN A 102 3.45 -9.02 6.25
C GLN A 102 3.82 -9.30 4.80
N ARG A 103 2.85 -9.79 4.02
CA ARG A 103 3.09 -10.11 2.61
C ARG A 103 3.48 -8.86 1.82
N LEU A 104 4.55 -8.98 1.05
CA LEU A 104 5.01 -7.94 0.14
C LEU A 104 4.05 -7.79 -1.03
N LEU A 105 3.74 -6.53 -1.35
CA LEU A 105 3.10 -6.17 -2.61
C LEU A 105 4.14 -6.25 -3.73
N ASP A 106 3.77 -6.97 -4.77
CA ASP A 106 4.69 -7.35 -5.83
C ASP A 106 4.89 -6.23 -6.88
N LEU A 107 5.56 -5.15 -6.46
CA LEU A 107 5.66 -3.89 -7.22
C LEU A 107 7.05 -3.61 -7.80
N ASP A 108 8.06 -4.42 -7.46
CA ASP A 108 9.44 -4.16 -7.90
C ASP A 108 9.60 -4.42 -9.40
N GLY A 109 9.86 -3.36 -10.17
CA GLY A 109 10.05 -3.39 -11.63
C GLY A 109 8.86 -3.86 -12.47
N LYS A 110 7.71 -4.18 -11.85
CA LYS A 110 6.55 -4.78 -12.51
C LYS A 110 5.23 -4.21 -12.01
N ARG A 111 4.20 -4.35 -12.84
CA ARG A 111 2.83 -4.02 -12.46
C ARG A 111 2.29 -5.07 -11.49
N GLU A 112 1.46 -4.61 -10.57
CA GLU A 112 0.69 -5.46 -9.65
C GLU A 112 -0.07 -6.52 -10.46
N SER A 113 0.03 -7.78 -10.05
CA SER A 113 -0.68 -8.88 -10.72
C SER A 113 -2.19 -8.74 -10.55
N PHE A 114 -2.95 -9.33 -11.47
CA PHE A 114 -4.41 -9.34 -11.47
C PHE A 114 -4.97 -9.81 -10.12
N ILE A 115 -4.48 -10.94 -9.59
CA ILE A 115 -4.96 -11.50 -8.32
C ILE A 115 -4.62 -10.59 -7.14
N HIS A 116 -3.43 -9.99 -7.12
CA HIS A 116 -3.06 -9.02 -6.08
C HIS A 116 -3.99 -7.80 -6.11
N SER A 117 -4.35 -7.33 -7.30
CA SER A 117 -5.32 -6.24 -7.47
C SER A 117 -6.68 -6.58 -6.88
N LEU A 118 -7.17 -7.82 -7.07
CA LEU A 118 -8.43 -8.28 -6.46
C LEU A 118 -8.33 -8.41 -4.93
N ILE A 119 -7.21 -8.92 -4.42
CA ILE A 119 -6.97 -9.02 -2.97
C ILE A 119 -7.03 -7.63 -2.34
N GLN A 120 -6.35 -6.64 -2.92
CA GLN A 120 -6.35 -5.26 -2.43
C GLN A 120 -7.75 -4.63 -2.53
N ALA A 121 -8.45 -4.79 -3.67
CA ALA A 121 -9.79 -4.23 -3.85
C ALA A 121 -10.78 -4.76 -2.81
N LYS A 122 -10.71 -6.06 -2.50
CA LYS A 122 -11.52 -6.70 -1.46
C LYS A 122 -11.18 -6.16 -0.06
N GLN A 123 -9.89 -6.04 0.28
CA GLN A 123 -9.44 -5.58 1.59
C GLN A 123 -9.89 -4.16 1.92
N VAL A 124 -9.94 -3.27 0.91
CA VAL A 124 -10.41 -1.89 1.11
C VAL A 124 -11.90 -1.82 1.46
N LEU A 125 -12.71 -2.74 0.94
CA LEU A 125 -14.17 -2.68 1.06
C LEU A 125 -14.71 -3.37 2.32
N ALA A 126 -14.15 -4.53 2.69
CA ALA A 126 -14.59 -5.25 3.89
C ALA A 126 -13.60 -6.31 4.34
N ASP A 127 -13.44 -6.47 5.65
CA ASP A 127 -12.68 -7.59 6.24
C ASP A 127 -13.53 -8.87 6.36
N SER A 128 -14.84 -8.72 6.61
CA SER A 128 -15.77 -9.86 6.78
C SER A 128 -16.15 -10.51 5.44
N ARG A 129 -16.11 -11.85 5.39
CA ARG A 129 -16.52 -12.64 4.21
C ARG A 129 -17.99 -12.46 3.85
N ALA A 130 -18.88 -12.35 4.84
CA ALA A 130 -20.31 -12.16 4.60
C ALA A 130 -20.58 -10.80 3.94
N VAL A 131 -19.91 -9.74 4.43
CA VAL A 131 -20.03 -8.40 3.86
C VAL A 131 -19.43 -8.34 2.45
N GLN A 132 -18.33 -9.05 2.20
CA GLN A 132 -17.73 -9.16 0.85
C GLN A 132 -18.68 -9.79 -0.17
N LEU A 133 -19.56 -10.71 0.25
CA LEU A 133 -20.59 -11.28 -0.63
C LEU A 133 -21.68 -10.26 -0.95
N ILE A 134 -22.21 -9.58 0.07
CA ILE A 134 -23.25 -8.54 -0.10
C ILE A 134 -22.73 -7.39 -0.97
N LEU A 135 -21.45 -7.05 -0.83
CA LEU A 135 -20.78 -5.99 -1.59
C LEU A 135 -20.03 -6.52 -2.82
N ALA A 136 -20.33 -7.72 -3.30
CA ALA A 136 -19.66 -8.31 -4.48
C ALA A 136 -19.68 -7.36 -5.71
N PRO A 137 -20.77 -6.62 -6.02
CA PRO A 137 -20.76 -5.66 -7.12
C PRO A 137 -19.76 -4.51 -6.90
N ALA A 138 -19.64 -4.02 -5.66
CA ALA A 138 -18.68 -2.98 -5.32
C ALA A 138 -17.23 -3.49 -5.41
N VAL A 139 -16.98 -4.72 -4.97
CA VAL A 139 -15.67 -5.39 -5.13
C VAL A 139 -15.32 -5.56 -6.61
N MET A 140 -16.28 -5.93 -7.44
CA MET A 140 -16.10 -6.03 -8.89
C MET A 140 -15.73 -4.67 -9.50
N TRP A 141 -16.45 -3.59 -9.17
CA TRP A 141 -16.14 -2.26 -9.68
C TRP A 141 -14.78 -1.74 -9.20
N ALA A 142 -14.47 -1.90 -7.91
CA ALA A 142 -13.18 -1.51 -7.36
C ALA A 142 -12.02 -2.32 -7.97
N GLY A 143 -12.20 -3.62 -8.14
CA GLY A 143 -11.24 -4.51 -8.81
C GLY A 143 -11.00 -4.09 -10.25
N THR A 144 -12.07 -3.92 -11.03
CA THR A 144 -11.98 -3.49 -12.44
C THR A 144 -11.33 -2.13 -12.57
N GLY A 145 -11.75 -1.14 -11.77
CA GLY A 145 -11.15 0.19 -11.77
C GLY A 145 -9.67 0.17 -11.41
N ARG A 146 -9.27 -0.65 -10.43
CA ARG A 146 -7.85 -0.82 -10.07
C ARG A 146 -7.06 -1.44 -11.21
N LEU A 147 -7.60 -2.46 -11.89
CA LEU A 147 -6.94 -3.10 -13.04
C LEU A 147 -6.72 -2.10 -14.18
N ILE A 148 -7.73 -1.31 -14.51
CA ILE A 148 -7.62 -0.24 -15.51
C ILE A 148 -6.56 0.76 -15.09
N ALA A 149 -6.61 1.25 -13.84
CA ALA A 149 -5.63 2.21 -13.33
C ALA A 149 -4.19 1.66 -13.38
N LYS A 150 -3.98 0.39 -13.03
CA LYS A 150 -2.64 -0.22 -13.10
C LYS A 150 -2.18 -0.44 -14.55
N TRP A 151 -3.10 -0.67 -15.47
CA TRP A 151 -2.79 -0.81 -16.89
C TRP A 151 -2.46 0.52 -17.55
N THR A 152 -3.10 1.61 -17.15
CA THR A 152 -2.84 2.96 -17.68
C THR A 152 -1.66 3.66 -16.99
N CYS A 153 -1.39 3.35 -15.72
CA CYS A 153 -0.28 3.95 -14.98
C CYS A 153 1.10 3.43 -15.43
N ARG A 154 2.08 4.33 -15.38
CA ARG A 154 3.50 3.99 -15.55
C ARG A 154 4.01 3.19 -14.36
N VAL A 155 4.92 2.25 -14.61
CA VAL A 155 5.61 1.53 -13.53
C VAL A 155 6.61 2.49 -12.90
N PRO A 156 6.55 2.73 -11.58
CA PRO A 156 7.54 3.57 -10.92
C PRO A 156 8.90 2.88 -10.98
N ARG A 157 9.91 3.58 -11.50
CA ARG A 157 11.31 3.14 -11.48
C ARG A 157 12.12 4.15 -10.69
N TRP A 158 12.98 3.68 -9.81
CA TRP A 158 13.90 4.57 -9.11
C TRP A 158 15.03 5.01 -10.05
N PRO A 159 15.55 6.24 -9.89
CA PRO A 159 16.77 6.66 -10.55
C PRO A 159 17.94 5.73 -10.18
N GLU A 160 18.88 5.54 -11.11
CA GLU A 160 20.02 4.62 -10.94
C GLU A 160 20.85 4.92 -9.68
N TRP A 161 21.03 6.21 -9.34
CA TRP A 161 21.77 6.61 -8.13
C TRP A 161 21.08 6.17 -6.83
N VAL A 162 19.74 6.06 -6.80
CA VAL A 162 19.01 5.50 -5.65
C VAL A 162 19.16 3.99 -5.60
N GLU A 163 19.10 3.32 -6.76
CA GLU A 163 19.31 1.88 -6.85
C GLU A 163 20.70 1.47 -6.37
N GLU A 164 21.72 2.25 -6.72
CA GLU A 164 23.09 2.03 -6.27
C GLU A 164 23.22 2.18 -4.75
N LYS A 165 22.63 3.24 -4.17
CA LYS A 165 22.64 3.46 -2.71
C LYS A 165 21.82 2.44 -1.93
N CYS A 166 20.75 1.91 -2.52
CA CYS A 166 19.88 0.90 -1.90
C CYS A 166 20.20 -0.53 -2.35
N ARG A 167 21.40 -0.77 -2.91
CA ARG A 167 21.76 -2.09 -3.41
C ARG A 167 21.84 -3.10 -2.26
N VAL A 168 21.02 -4.13 -2.37
CA VAL A 168 21.00 -5.25 -1.43
C VAL A 168 22.20 -6.17 -1.72
N ASP A 169 22.84 -6.65 -0.67
CA ASP A 169 23.93 -7.62 -0.79
C ASP A 169 23.37 -8.96 -1.32
N PRO A 170 23.95 -9.55 -2.38
CA PRO A 170 23.49 -10.84 -2.91
C PRO A 170 23.48 -11.98 -1.89
N ASN A 171 24.31 -11.90 -0.84
CA ASN A 171 24.45 -12.92 0.19
C ASN A 171 23.70 -12.58 1.49
N ASP A 172 22.88 -11.52 1.51
CA ASP A 172 22.11 -11.17 2.71
C ASP A 172 21.03 -12.24 2.99
N PRO A 173 21.07 -12.92 4.14
CA PRO A 173 20.12 -14.00 4.45
C PRO A 173 18.72 -13.47 4.80
N TYR A 174 18.56 -12.17 5.04
CA TYR A 174 17.30 -11.53 5.44
C TYR A 174 16.61 -10.82 4.27
N VAL A 175 16.92 -11.24 3.04
CA VAL A 175 16.29 -10.67 1.84
C VAL A 175 14.91 -11.24 1.64
N ARG A 176 13.92 -10.34 1.75
CA ARG A 176 12.54 -10.62 1.39
C ARG A 176 12.20 -9.90 0.09
N ASN A 177 12.03 -10.66 -0.97
CA ASN A 177 11.66 -10.17 -2.29
C ASN A 177 10.59 -11.08 -2.90
N ARG A 178 10.09 -10.73 -4.08
CA ARG A 178 9.14 -11.55 -4.85
C ARG A 178 9.54 -13.02 -4.97
N HIS A 179 10.84 -13.29 -5.13
CA HIS A 179 11.35 -14.64 -5.39
C HIS A 179 11.37 -15.51 -4.12
N ASN A 180 11.53 -14.88 -2.96
CA ASN A 180 11.58 -15.54 -1.66
C ASN A 180 10.22 -15.53 -0.94
N GLU A 181 9.25 -14.75 -1.44
CA GLU A 181 7.92 -14.67 -0.86
C GLU A 181 7.14 -15.98 -1.08
N ARG A 182 6.39 -16.41 -0.07
CA ARG A 182 5.54 -17.61 -0.18
C ARG A 182 4.52 -17.47 -1.33
N PRO A 183 4.25 -18.55 -2.08
CA PRO A 183 3.20 -18.51 -3.09
C PRO A 183 1.84 -18.26 -2.42
N LEU A 184 0.93 -17.63 -3.18
CA LEU A 184 -0.46 -17.46 -2.79
C LEU A 184 -1.13 -18.82 -2.59
N SER A 185 -1.79 -19.01 -1.45
CA SER A 185 -2.60 -20.20 -1.19
C SER A 185 -3.86 -20.18 -2.08
N ALA A 186 -4.37 -21.36 -2.45
CA ALA A 186 -5.60 -21.48 -3.23
C ALA A 186 -6.76 -20.66 -2.64
N LYS A 187 -6.90 -20.63 -1.30
CA LYS A 187 -7.96 -19.84 -0.63
C LYS A 187 -7.77 -18.33 -0.82
N GLU A 188 -6.53 -17.86 -0.87
CA GLU A 188 -6.19 -16.44 -1.06
C GLU A 188 -6.46 -15.99 -2.50
N ILE A 189 -6.46 -16.91 -3.46
CA ILE A 189 -6.73 -16.67 -4.88
C ILE A 189 -8.23 -16.83 -5.19
N LEU A 190 -8.80 -17.98 -4.80
CA LEU A 190 -10.14 -18.39 -5.20
C LEU A 190 -11.21 -17.48 -4.60
N TRP A 191 -11.03 -17.01 -3.37
CA TRP A 191 -12.05 -16.20 -2.70
C TRP A 191 -12.22 -14.81 -3.32
N PRO A 192 -11.16 -14.00 -3.53
CA PRO A 192 -11.29 -12.73 -4.26
C PRO A 192 -11.81 -12.92 -5.69
N LEU A 193 -11.37 -13.98 -6.37
CA LEU A 193 -11.83 -14.30 -7.72
C LEU A 193 -13.33 -14.62 -7.73
N PHE A 194 -13.81 -15.43 -6.77
CA PHE A 194 -15.21 -15.75 -6.63
C PHE A 194 -16.05 -14.50 -6.40
N CYS A 195 -15.67 -13.62 -5.46
CA CYS A 195 -16.38 -12.35 -5.23
C CYS A 195 -16.41 -11.47 -6.48
N PHE A 196 -15.30 -11.42 -7.23
CA PHE A 196 -15.23 -10.64 -8.47
C PHE A 196 -16.18 -11.19 -9.55
N LEU A 197 -16.20 -12.50 -9.76
CA LEU A 197 -17.09 -13.16 -10.74
C LEU A 197 -18.56 -13.08 -10.32
N LEU A 198 -18.85 -13.24 -9.03
CA LEU A 198 -20.19 -13.07 -8.48
C LEU A 198 -20.71 -11.66 -8.73
N GLY A 199 -19.90 -10.63 -8.50
CA GLY A 199 -20.27 -9.24 -8.78
C GLY A 199 -20.59 -8.99 -10.26
N TRP A 200 -19.87 -9.63 -11.19
CA TRP A 200 -20.22 -9.58 -12.61
C TRP A 200 -21.54 -10.28 -12.91
N ALA A 201 -21.77 -11.46 -12.34
CA ALA A 201 -23.01 -12.21 -12.54
C ALA A 201 -24.24 -11.44 -12.03
N GLU A 202 -24.13 -10.81 -10.86
CA GLU A 202 -25.20 -9.98 -10.28
C GLU A 202 -25.51 -8.77 -11.17
N VAL A 203 -24.48 -8.07 -11.67
CA VAL A 203 -24.68 -6.93 -12.59
C VAL A 203 -25.33 -7.38 -13.89
N LEU A 204 -24.89 -8.49 -14.48
CA LEU A 204 -25.50 -9.03 -15.70
C LEU A 204 -26.96 -9.44 -15.48
N ALA A 205 -27.27 -10.04 -14.33
CA ALA A 205 -28.64 -10.39 -13.97
C ALA A 205 -29.52 -9.14 -13.83
N ILE A 206 -29.03 -8.11 -13.14
CA ILE A 206 -29.74 -6.82 -13.00
C ILE A 206 -29.99 -6.20 -14.38
N LEU A 207 -28.97 -6.11 -15.23
CA LEU A 207 -29.11 -5.59 -16.58
C LEU A 207 -30.12 -6.40 -17.40
N TYR A 208 -30.06 -7.73 -17.32
CA TYR A 208 -31.03 -8.60 -17.98
C TYR A 208 -32.45 -8.30 -17.53
N PHE A 209 -32.73 -8.23 -16.21
CA PHE A 209 -34.08 -7.95 -15.72
C PHE A 209 -34.55 -6.52 -16.05
N CYS A 210 -33.66 -5.53 -16.06
CA CYS A 210 -34.00 -4.16 -16.46
C CYS A 210 -34.33 -4.05 -17.95
N PHE A 211 -33.65 -4.80 -18.82
CA PHE A 211 -33.79 -4.68 -20.27
C PHE A 211 -34.63 -5.78 -20.95
N ARG A 212 -35.00 -6.84 -20.22
CA ARG A 212 -35.84 -7.93 -20.75
C ARG A 212 -37.24 -7.47 -21.21
N GLY A 213 -37.74 -6.34 -20.70
CA GLY A 213 -39.01 -5.77 -21.14
C GLY A 213 -38.93 -4.87 -22.38
N TYR A 214 -37.73 -4.62 -22.91
CA TYR A 214 -37.48 -3.76 -24.08
C TYR A 214 -37.08 -4.55 -25.35
N VAL A 215 -37.12 -5.88 -25.29
CA VAL A 215 -36.90 -6.83 -26.40
C VAL A 215 -38.18 -7.62 -26.61
#